data_AF-A0A4U9ITZ3-F1
#
_entry.id   AF-A0A4U9ITZ3-F1
#
_cell.length_a   1.000
_cell.length_b   1.000
_cell.length_c   1.000
_cell.angle_alpha   90.00
_cell.angle_beta   90.00
_cell.angle_gamma   90.00
#
_symmetry.space_group_name_H-M   'P 1'
#
loop_
_entity.id
_entity.type
_entity.pdbx_description
1 polymer ?
#
loop_
_entity_poly.entity_id
_entity_poly.type
_entity_poly.pdbx_seq_one_letter_code
_entity_poly.pdbx_strand_id
1 'polypeptide(L)'
;MFSQVRTLAKGSPEAQYCELDVVPGDLNRYTLTGCLTQRADPLPLAFAIQDGAGYAGAILKDELKQAKITYSGTLLRQTQSNEPGTVIASKQSAPLHDLLKIMLKKSDNMIADTVFRMIGHARFGVPGTWRAGF
;
A
#
# COMPACT_ATOMS: atom_id res chain seq x y z
N MET A 1 9.31 8.68 -7.34
CA MET A 1 10.00 7.55 -8.00
C MET A 1 11.28 8.09 -8.62
N PHE A 2 12.37 7.36 -8.49
CA PHE A 2 13.66 7.71 -9.08
C PHE A 2 14.08 6.60 -10.05
N SER A 3 14.79 6.96 -11.12
CA SER A 3 15.32 6.00 -12.07
C SER A 3 16.85 6.07 -12.07
N GLN A 4 17.46 4.92 -11.82
CA GLN A 4 18.89 4.64 -12.03
C GLN A 4 19.04 3.48 -13.04
N VAL A 5 18.04 3.31 -13.91
CA VAL A 5 18.00 2.27 -14.94
C VAL A 5 18.76 2.73 -16.17
N ARG A 6 19.71 1.92 -16.64
CA ARG A 6 20.41 2.15 -17.91
C ARG A 6 19.60 1.57 -19.06
N THR A 7 19.42 2.35 -20.13
CA THR A 7 18.82 1.82 -21.36
C THR A 7 19.88 1.10 -22.17
N LEU A 8 19.64 -0.17 -22.51
CA LEU A 8 20.56 -0.97 -23.32
C LEU A 8 20.11 -1.03 -24.77
N ALA A 9 21.06 -1.02 -25.71
CA ALA A 9 20.78 -1.29 -27.11
C ALA A 9 20.26 -2.73 -27.30
N LYS A 10 19.45 -2.95 -28.35
CA LYS A 10 18.98 -4.30 -28.71
C LYS A 10 20.18 -5.20 -29.01
N GLY A 11 20.20 -6.40 -28.42
CA GLY A 11 21.30 -7.35 -28.58
C GLY A 11 22.54 -7.07 -27.71
N SER A 12 22.48 -6.12 -26.76
CA SER A 12 23.58 -5.87 -25.83
C SER A 12 23.90 -7.14 -25.01
N PRO A 13 25.18 -7.55 -24.90
CA PRO A 13 25.58 -8.69 -24.08
C PRO A 13 25.33 -8.45 -22.58
N GLU A 14 25.29 -7.18 -22.14
CA GLU A 14 24.96 -6.81 -20.76
C GLU A 14 23.51 -7.17 -20.38
N ALA A 15 22.63 -7.39 -21.35
CA ALA A 15 21.21 -7.66 -21.08
C ALA A 15 20.98 -9.02 -20.41
N GLN A 16 21.90 -9.98 -20.55
CA GLN A 16 21.71 -11.35 -20.04
C GLN A 16 21.71 -11.42 -18.50
N TYR A 17 22.50 -10.59 -17.84
CA TYR A 17 22.72 -10.64 -16.39
C TYR A 17 22.42 -9.30 -15.69
N CYS A 18 21.89 -8.31 -16.42
CA CYS A 18 21.48 -7.05 -15.83
C CYS A 18 19.97 -7.07 -15.56
N GLU A 19 19.62 -7.28 -14.29
CA GLU A 19 18.24 -7.28 -13.82
C GLU A 19 17.59 -5.90 -13.89
N LEU A 20 16.26 -5.88 -13.79
CA LEU A 20 15.46 -4.68 -13.56
C LEU A 20 14.80 -4.78 -12.20
N ASP A 21 15.32 -4.04 -11.23
CA ASP A 21 14.90 -4.14 -9.84
C ASP A 21 14.15 -2.88 -9.37
N VAL A 22 13.35 -3.07 -8.33
CA VAL A 22 12.75 -1.99 -7.55
C VAL A 22 13.28 -2.02 -6.12
N VAL A 23 13.88 -0.91 -5.70
CA VAL A 23 14.37 -0.73 -4.34
C VAL A 23 13.42 0.22 -3.60
N PRO A 24 12.61 -0.28 -2.65
CA PRO A 24 11.77 0.56 -1.82
C PRO A 24 12.61 1.32 -0.80
N GLY A 25 12.22 2.56 -0.50
CA GLY A 25 12.77 3.38 0.56
C GLY A 25 11.66 4.02 1.39
N ASP A 26 12.06 4.81 2.37
CA ASP A 26 11.13 5.43 3.32
C ASP A 26 10.08 6.32 2.63
N LEU A 27 8.93 6.47 3.29
CA LEU A 27 7.84 7.34 2.85
C LEU A 27 7.36 7.03 1.42
N ASN A 28 7.21 5.75 1.11
CA ASN A 28 6.79 5.25 -0.22
C ASN A 28 7.68 5.78 -1.36
N ARG A 29 9.00 5.87 -1.12
CA ARG A 29 9.98 6.13 -2.18
C ARG A 29 10.33 4.82 -2.87
N TYR A 30 10.52 4.89 -4.18
CA TYR A 30 10.92 3.74 -4.99
C TYR A 30 11.99 4.18 -5.97
N THR A 31 13.09 3.43 -6.03
CA THR A 31 14.17 3.61 -6.99
C THR A 31 14.21 2.40 -7.90
N LEU A 32 14.12 2.61 -9.21
CA LEU A 32 14.33 1.57 -10.19
C LEU A 32 15.82 1.48 -10.52
N THR A 33 16.39 0.28 -10.51
CA THR A 33 17.83 0.04 -10.72
C THR A 33 18.06 -1.02 -11.80
N GLY A 34 19.29 -1.05 -12.32
CA GLY A 34 19.70 -2.06 -13.29
C GLY A 34 19.52 -1.62 -14.72
N CYS A 35 18.91 -2.45 -15.57
CA CYS A 35 18.87 -2.22 -17.02
C CYS A 35 17.50 -2.46 -17.64
N LEU A 36 17.23 -1.77 -18.75
CA LEU A 36 16.08 -2.04 -19.61
C LEU A 36 16.49 -1.94 -21.08
N THR A 37 16.26 -3.00 -21.86
CA THR A 37 16.53 -2.96 -23.30
C THR A 37 15.56 -1.99 -24.01
N GLN A 38 16.08 -1.24 -24.97
CA GLN A 38 15.32 -0.29 -25.77
C GLN A 38 14.08 -0.94 -26.39
N ARG A 39 12.92 -0.31 -26.16
CA ARG A 39 11.60 -0.74 -26.60
C ARG A 39 10.80 0.45 -27.11
N ALA A 40 9.84 0.18 -28.00
CA ALA A 40 8.95 1.21 -28.54
C ALA A 40 7.86 1.60 -27.53
N ASP A 41 7.30 0.60 -26.85
CA ASP A 41 6.24 0.80 -25.86
C ASP A 41 6.80 0.87 -24.43
N PRO A 42 6.20 1.65 -23.53
CA PRO A 42 6.59 1.68 -22.13
C PRO A 42 6.34 0.32 -21.45
N LEU A 43 7.18 -0.05 -20.48
CA LEU A 43 6.93 -1.22 -19.62
C LEU A 43 5.97 -0.81 -18.48
N PRO A 44 4.73 -1.33 -18.42
CA PRO A 44 3.85 -1.08 -17.31
C PRO A 44 4.33 -1.81 -16.06
N LEU A 45 4.40 -1.10 -14.93
CA LEU A 45 4.82 -1.64 -13.63
C LEU A 45 3.78 -1.27 -12.57
N ALA A 46 3.46 -2.23 -11.71
CA ALA A 46 2.58 -2.04 -10.56
C ALA A 46 3.32 -2.47 -9.29
N PHE A 47 3.35 -1.58 -8.29
CA PHE A 47 4.08 -1.80 -7.03
C PHE A 47 3.14 -1.68 -5.84
N ALA A 48 3.38 -2.51 -4.83
CA ALA A 48 2.69 -2.41 -3.56
C ALA A 48 3.20 -1.21 -2.75
N ILE A 49 2.27 -0.46 -2.16
CA ILE A 49 2.54 0.61 -1.20
C ILE A 49 3.15 0.00 0.07
N GLN A 50 4.29 0.52 0.52
CA GLN A 50 5.02 -0.03 1.68
C GLN A 50 4.56 0.61 3.00
N ASP A 51 4.33 1.93 3.01
CA ASP A 51 3.77 2.66 4.14
C ASP A 51 2.33 3.12 3.84
N GLY A 52 1.38 2.24 4.16
CA GLY A 52 -0.04 2.52 3.97
C GLY A 52 -0.57 3.70 4.81
N ALA A 53 0.00 3.95 5.99
CA ALA A 53 -0.43 5.05 6.85
C ALA A 53 -0.02 6.41 6.25
N GLY A 54 1.23 6.52 5.79
CA GLY A 54 1.72 7.69 5.08
C GLY A 54 0.94 7.95 3.78
N TYR A 55 0.64 6.89 3.03
CA TYR A 55 -0.12 7.00 1.78
C TYR A 55 -1.56 7.48 2.00
N ALA A 56 -2.30 6.85 2.93
CA ALA A 56 -3.67 7.27 3.26
C ALA A 56 -3.70 8.70 3.84
N GLY A 57 -2.71 9.07 4.65
CA GLY A 57 -2.55 10.44 5.15
C GLY A 57 -2.35 11.47 4.04
N ALA A 58 -1.55 11.14 3.01
CA ALA A 58 -1.36 12.00 1.86
C ALA A 58 -2.65 12.18 1.04
N ILE A 59 -3.43 11.12 0.83
CA ILE A 59 -4.75 11.21 0.19
C ILE A 59 -5.69 12.10 1.01
N LEU A 60 -5.82 11.86 2.31
CA LEU A 60 -6.68 12.66 3.18
C LEU A 60 -6.30 14.15 3.13
N LYS A 61 -5.00 14.46 3.17
CA LYS A 61 -4.52 15.84 3.05
C LYS A 61 -4.96 16.50 1.76
N ASP A 62 -4.86 15.78 0.65
CA ASP A 62 -5.22 16.30 -0.67
C ASP A 62 -6.73 16.53 -0.78
N GLU A 63 -7.55 15.58 -0.32
CA GLU A 63 -9.01 15.72 -0.28
C GLU A 63 -9.47 16.90 0.59
N LEU A 64 -8.87 17.08 1.78
CA LEU A 64 -9.15 18.25 2.64
C LEU A 64 -8.82 19.56 1.92
N LYS A 65 -7.68 19.60 1.21
CA LYS A 65 -7.26 20.77 0.44
C LYS A 65 -8.23 21.07 -0.71
N GLN A 66 -8.64 20.04 -1.46
CA GLN A 66 -9.63 20.16 -2.54
C GLN A 66 -10.97 20.66 -2.01
N ALA A 67 -11.39 20.20 -0.83
CA ALA A 67 -12.58 20.66 -0.12
C ALA A 67 -12.41 22.04 0.56
N LYS A 68 -11.25 22.68 0.43
CA LYS A 68 -10.92 23.99 1.05
C LYS A 68 -10.98 23.98 2.58
N ILE A 69 -10.73 22.83 3.21
CA ILE A 69 -10.63 22.69 4.66
C ILE A 69 -9.18 22.93 5.08
N THR A 70 -8.97 23.99 5.88
CA THR A 70 -7.64 24.35 6.39
C THR A 70 -7.42 23.84 7.82
N TYR A 71 -6.18 23.51 8.16
CA TYR A 71 -5.75 23.16 9.51
C TYR A 71 -4.37 23.78 9.80
N SER A 72 -4.06 24.07 11.07
CA SER A 72 -2.82 24.74 11.48
C SER A 72 -1.70 23.79 11.92
N GLY A 73 -2.03 22.53 12.18
CA GLY A 73 -1.08 21.49 12.61
C GLY A 73 -0.40 20.73 11.47
N THR A 74 0.08 19.53 11.79
CA THR A 74 0.63 18.57 10.83
C THR A 74 -0.09 17.24 10.94
N LEU A 75 0.04 16.38 9.92
CA LEU A 75 -0.49 15.03 9.99
C LEU A 75 0.39 14.16 10.87
N LEU A 76 -0.22 13.50 11.85
CA LEU A 76 0.44 12.62 12.80
C LEU A 76 -0.20 11.23 12.74
N ARG A 77 0.62 10.19 12.85
CA ARG A 77 0.14 8.81 12.96
C ARG A 77 -0.19 8.49 14.41
N GLN A 78 -1.40 8.03 14.67
CA GLN A 78 -1.80 7.50 15.98
C GLN A 78 -1.79 5.97 15.95
N THR A 79 -1.05 5.35 16.86
CA THR A 79 -0.89 3.87 16.91
C THR A 79 -1.40 3.24 18.20
N GLN A 80 -1.57 4.05 19.26
CA GLN A 80 -2.10 3.60 20.53
C GLN A 80 -3.63 3.66 20.53
N SER A 81 -4.24 2.72 21.25
CA SER A 81 -5.69 2.71 21.47
C SER A 81 -6.11 3.97 22.22
N ASN A 82 -7.24 4.55 21.83
CA ASN A 82 -7.88 5.64 22.55
C ASN A 82 -9.40 5.55 22.46
N GLU A 83 -10.08 6.29 23.32
CA GLU A 83 -11.52 6.41 23.27
C GLU A 83 -11.95 7.14 21.99
N PRO A 84 -12.98 6.65 21.27
CA PRO A 84 -13.49 7.32 20.08
C PRO A 84 -14.04 8.72 20.43
N GLY A 85 -13.68 9.72 19.62
CA GLY A 85 -14.37 11.02 19.62
C GLY A 85 -15.74 10.94 18.93
N THR A 86 -16.38 12.10 18.74
CA THR A 86 -17.64 12.19 17.99
C THR A 86 -17.42 11.82 16.52
N VAL A 87 -18.13 10.80 16.03
CA VAL A 87 -18.07 10.36 14.63
C VAL A 87 -18.89 11.29 13.74
N ILE A 88 -18.22 12.02 12.83
CA ILE A 88 -18.87 12.98 11.91
C ILE A 88 -19.10 12.42 10.49
N ALA A 89 -18.40 11.34 10.11
CA ALA A 89 -18.56 10.65 8.84
C ALA A 89 -18.10 9.19 8.99
N SER A 90 -18.67 8.27 8.21
CA SER A 90 -18.27 6.86 8.22
C SER A 90 -18.48 6.18 6.87
N LYS A 91 -17.72 5.11 6.62
CA LYS A 91 -17.87 4.23 5.47
C LYS A 91 -17.72 2.79 5.93
N GLN A 92 -18.68 1.94 5.59
CA GLN A 92 -18.61 0.50 5.83
C GLN A 92 -18.39 -0.25 4.50
N SER A 93 -17.72 -1.40 4.58
CA SER A 93 -17.52 -2.30 3.45
C SER A 93 -18.81 -3.01 3.06
N ALA A 94 -18.75 -3.82 2.00
CA ALA A 94 -19.75 -4.86 1.79
C ALA A 94 -19.77 -5.85 2.98
N PRO A 95 -20.86 -6.63 3.15
CA PRO A 95 -20.94 -7.67 4.16
C PRO A 95 -19.75 -8.65 4.10
N LEU A 96 -19.30 -9.11 5.27
CA LEU A 96 -18.16 -10.02 5.37
C LEU A 96 -18.34 -11.28 4.50
N HIS A 97 -19.55 -11.83 4.43
CA HIS A 97 -19.85 -12.99 3.59
C HIS A 97 -19.50 -12.77 2.11
N ASP A 98 -19.79 -11.58 1.59
CA ASP A 98 -19.49 -11.22 0.20
C ASP A 98 -17.99 -11.04 -0.02
N LEU A 99 -17.29 -10.43 0.95
CA LEU A 99 -15.83 -10.30 0.91
C LEU A 99 -15.16 -11.67 0.96
N LEU A 100 -15.65 -12.59 1.80
CA LEU A 100 -15.14 -13.97 1.86
C LEU A 100 -15.41 -14.73 0.56
N LYS A 101 -16.55 -14.49 -0.09
CA LYS A 101 -16.82 -15.05 -1.43
C LYS A 101 -15.79 -14.54 -2.45
N ILE A 102 -15.46 -13.25 -2.44
CA ILE A 102 -14.41 -12.68 -3.30
C ILE A 102 -13.06 -13.34 -2.96
N MET A 103 -12.68 -13.37 -1.69
CA MET A 103 -11.44 -13.99 -1.20
C MET A 103 -11.28 -15.42 -1.71
N LEU A 104 -12.30 -16.27 -1.53
CA LEU A 104 -12.25 -17.67 -1.94
C LEU A 104 -12.28 -17.84 -3.47
N LYS A 105 -13.00 -16.98 -4.20
CA LYS A 105 -13.11 -17.09 -5.67
C LYS A 105 -11.93 -16.50 -6.42
N LYS A 106 -11.23 -15.53 -5.83
CA LYS A 106 -10.13 -14.79 -6.47
C LYS A 106 -8.78 -15.03 -5.80
N SER A 107 -8.73 -15.81 -4.71
CA SER A 107 -7.55 -15.95 -3.86
C SER A 107 -7.02 -14.59 -3.40
N ASP A 108 -7.92 -13.73 -2.93
CA ASP A 108 -7.59 -12.35 -2.54
C ASP A 108 -6.84 -12.33 -1.20
N ASN A 109 -5.52 -12.23 -1.25
CA ASN A 109 -4.66 -12.19 -0.08
C ASN A 109 -4.93 -10.97 0.82
N MET A 110 -5.31 -9.83 0.24
CA MET A 110 -5.56 -8.63 1.02
C MET A 110 -6.80 -8.79 1.91
N ILE A 111 -7.87 -9.40 1.38
CA ILE A 111 -9.04 -9.74 2.18
C ILE A 111 -8.69 -10.79 3.25
N ALA A 112 -7.95 -11.84 2.86
CA ALA A 112 -7.57 -12.90 3.80
C ALA A 112 -6.79 -12.37 5.01
N ASP A 113 -5.75 -11.58 4.76
CA ASP A 113 -4.84 -11.09 5.80
C ASP A 113 -5.45 -9.99 6.69
N THR A 114 -6.37 -9.19 6.14
CA THR A 114 -7.11 -8.20 6.92
C THR A 114 -8.15 -8.87 7.81
N VAL A 115 -8.90 -9.84 7.29
CA VAL A 115 -9.84 -10.64 8.10
C VAL A 115 -9.09 -11.43 9.18
N PHE A 116 -7.95 -12.04 8.85
CA PHE A 116 -7.16 -12.84 9.80
C PHE A 116 -6.76 -12.04 11.04
N ARG A 117 -6.21 -10.84 10.87
CA ARG A 117 -5.86 -9.97 12.01
C ARG A 117 -7.10 -9.42 12.73
N MET A 118 -8.21 -9.22 12.01
CA MET A 118 -9.48 -8.81 12.61
C MET A 118 -10.07 -9.90 13.52
N ILE A 119 -9.93 -11.18 13.16
CA ILE A 119 -10.35 -12.31 14.01
C ILE A 119 -9.62 -12.25 15.36
N GLY A 120 -8.29 -12.10 15.34
CA GLY A 120 -7.50 -11.99 16.57
C GLY A 120 -7.88 -10.76 17.41
N HIS A 121 -8.08 -9.62 16.77
CA HIS A 121 -8.56 -8.41 17.44
C HIS A 121 -9.91 -8.62 18.14
N ALA A 122 -10.91 -9.13 17.41
CA ALA A 122 -12.26 -9.31 17.92
C ALA A 122 -12.34 -10.38 19.02
N ARG A 123 -11.51 -11.44 18.95
CA ARG A 123 -11.50 -12.53 19.92
C ARG A 123 -10.86 -12.14 21.25
N PHE A 124 -9.78 -11.36 21.21
CA PHE A 124 -8.94 -11.11 22.38
C PHE A 124 -9.01 -9.66 22.90
N GLY A 125 -9.66 -8.74 22.18
CA GLY A 125 -9.78 -7.34 22.61
C GLY A 125 -8.45 -6.57 22.59
N VAL A 126 -7.46 -7.04 21.84
CA VAL A 126 -6.12 -6.43 21.72
C VAL A 126 -5.88 -5.94 20.29
N PRO A 127 -4.90 -5.05 20.02
CA PRO A 127 -4.53 -4.70 18.65
C PRO A 127 -4.26 -5.94 17.79
N GLY A 128 -4.83 -5.97 16.58
CA GLY A 128 -4.72 -7.11 15.67
C GLY A 128 -3.27 -7.36 15.23
N THR A 129 -2.76 -8.56 15.52
CA THR A 129 -1.42 -9.01 15.12
C THR A 129 -1.50 -10.37 14.44
N TRP A 130 -0.45 -10.75 13.71
CA TRP A 130 -0.36 -12.10 13.13
C TRP A 130 -0.42 -13.20 14.19
N ARG A 131 0.27 -13.00 15.32
CA ARG A 131 0.28 -13.96 16.43
C ARG A 131 -1.08 -14.11 17.09
N ALA A 132 -1.84 -13.02 17.23
CA ALA A 132 -3.18 -13.07 17.81
C ALA A 132 -4.23 -13.67 16.86
N GLY A 133 -3.94 -13.77 15.56
CA GLY A 133 -4.84 -14.41 14.59
C GLY A 133 -4.77 -15.94 14.59
N PHE A 134 -3.71 -16.51 15.18
CA PHE A 134 -3.51 -17.95 15.35
C PHE A 134 -4.02 -18.40 16.73
#